data_AF-A0A232EWY4-F1
#
_entry.id   AF-A0A232EWY4-F1
#
_cell.length_a   1.000
_cell.length_b   1.000
_cell.length_c   1.000
_cell.angle_alpha   90.00
_cell.angle_beta   90.00
_cell.angle_gamma   90.00
#
_symmetry.space_group_name_H-M   'P 1'
#
loop_
_entity.id
_entity.type
_entity.pdbx_description
1 polymer ?
#
loop_
_entity_poly.entity_id
_entity_poly.type
_entity_poly.pdbx_seq_one_letter_code
_entity_poly.pdbx_strand_id
1 'polypeptide(L)'
;MEALSNSEIMNSSQDDHGNYKDYSILTYLYKSLKKEIDILDSNVLDILPKYIEHRYSLCGQVDKVDEDSLLLIENIKYQGYYVADRRKSFDLQHSKLALLSIANLHTLGIALKIKRSEDFEKSNL
;
A
#
# COMPACT_ATOMS: atom_id res chain seq x y z
N MET A 1 -3.31 32.92 -1.65
CA MET A 1 -2.81 31.83 -0.78
C MET A 1 -3.80 30.69 -0.94
N GLU A 2 -3.61 29.87 -1.98
CA GLU A 2 -4.44 28.70 -2.25
C GLU A 2 -3.50 27.54 -2.54
N ALA A 3 -3.12 26.81 -1.49
CA ALA A 3 -2.49 25.51 -1.64
C ALA A 3 -3.62 24.48 -1.71
N LEU A 4 -4.12 24.23 -2.92
CA LEU A 4 -5.07 23.14 -3.16
C LEU A 4 -4.34 21.81 -2.92
N SER A 5 -4.87 21.05 -1.96
CA SER A 5 -4.41 19.74 -1.52
C SER A 5 -4.34 18.74 -2.68
N ASN A 6 -3.14 18.23 -2.98
CA ASN A 6 -2.82 17.29 -4.06
C ASN A 6 -3.28 15.84 -3.79
N SER A 7 -4.44 15.64 -3.17
CA SER A 7 -4.87 14.34 -2.66
C SER A 7 -6.06 13.79 -3.46
N GLU A 8 -5.90 12.64 -4.13
CA GLU A 8 -6.99 11.90 -4.78
C GLU A 8 -7.60 10.90 -3.80
N ILE A 9 -8.94 10.82 -3.75
CA ILE A 9 -9.69 9.92 -2.86
C ILE A 9 -9.88 8.58 -3.58
N MET A 10 -9.43 7.47 -2.98
CA MET A 10 -9.63 6.12 -3.50
C MET A 10 -10.61 5.36 -2.61
N ASN A 11 -11.68 4.81 -3.19
CA ASN A 11 -12.63 3.97 -2.44
C ASN A 11 -11.94 2.66 -2.06
N SER A 12 -12.00 2.29 -0.78
CA SER A 12 -11.35 1.08 -0.29
C SER A 12 -12.12 -0.19 -0.67
N SER A 13 -11.48 -1.14 -1.32
CA SER A 13 -12.05 -2.46 -1.61
C SER A 13 -12.02 -3.36 -0.37
N GLN A 14 -13.13 -4.05 -0.08
CA GLN A 14 -13.18 -5.17 0.86
C GLN A 14 -12.44 -6.39 0.27
N ASP A 15 -11.83 -7.23 1.12
CA ASP A 15 -11.41 -8.57 0.68
C ASP A 15 -12.63 -9.52 0.58
N ASP A 16 -12.46 -10.68 -0.06
CA ASP A 16 -13.52 -11.67 -0.27
C ASP A 16 -14.09 -12.26 1.05
N HIS A 17 -13.52 -11.89 2.20
CA HIS A 17 -13.90 -12.32 3.54
C HIS A 17 -14.50 -11.19 4.40
N GLY A 18 -14.65 -9.99 3.85
CA GLY A 18 -15.21 -8.83 4.55
C GLY A 18 -14.25 -8.18 5.56
N ASN A 19 -12.96 -8.50 5.53
CA ASN A 19 -11.94 -7.89 6.39
C ASN A 19 -11.32 -6.67 5.69
N TYR A 20 -11.08 -5.62 6.46
CA TYR A 20 -10.40 -4.42 5.98
C TYR A 20 -8.93 -4.45 6.38
N LYS A 21 -8.04 -4.21 5.41
CA LYS A 21 -6.61 -4.06 5.68
C LYS A 21 -6.31 -2.59 5.96
N ASP A 22 -5.88 -2.30 7.18
CA ASP A 22 -5.44 -0.97 7.55
C ASP A 22 -4.11 -0.64 6.87
N TYR A 23 -4.20 0.20 5.83
CA TYR A 23 -3.05 0.67 5.06
C TYR A 23 -2.03 1.43 5.91
N SER A 24 -2.44 2.07 7.01
CA SER A 24 -1.54 2.76 7.92
C SER A 24 -0.64 1.76 8.64
N ILE A 25 -1.25 0.69 9.18
CA ILE A 25 -0.55 -0.41 9.86
C ILE A 25 0.36 -1.14 8.88
N LEU A 26 -0.15 -1.51 7.70
CA LEU A 26 0.64 -2.17 6.66
C LEU A 26 1.89 -1.36 6.29
N THR A 27 1.70 -0.07 5.99
CA THR A 27 2.81 0.82 5.60
C THR A 27 3.82 0.97 6.73
N TYR A 28 3.35 1.07 7.98
CA TYR A 28 4.21 1.15 9.15
C TYR A 28 5.02 -0.15 9.37
N LEU A 29 4.35 -1.31 9.32
CA LEU A 29 5.00 -2.60 9.53
C LEU A 29 6.03 -2.89 8.45
N TYR A 30 5.73 -2.63 7.19
CA TYR A 30 6.67 -2.88 6.09
C TYR A 30 7.86 -1.91 6.12
N LYS A 31 7.65 -0.63 6.44
CA LYS A 31 8.75 0.33 6.58
C LYS A 31 9.63 0.05 7.80
N SER A 32 9.06 -0.38 8.92
CA SER A 32 9.84 -0.73 10.12
C SER A 32 10.63 -2.02 9.89
N LEU A 33 9.99 -3.05 9.35
CA LEU A 33 10.64 -4.32 9.02
C LEU A 33 11.78 -4.13 8.01
N LYS A 34 11.59 -3.29 6.97
CA LYS A 34 12.64 -2.98 5.99
C LYS A 34 13.87 -2.29 6.62
N LYS A 35 13.71 -1.55 7.72
CA LYS A 35 14.85 -0.95 8.45
C LYS A 35 15.58 -1.96 9.32
N GLU A 36 14.86 -2.92 9.91
CA GLU A 36 15.42 -3.98 10.74
C GLU A 36 16.18 -5.01 9.89
N ILE A 37 15.61 -5.32 8.73
CA ILE A 37 16.16 -6.21 7.74
C ILE A 37 17.10 -5.37 6.87
N ASP A 38 18.35 -5.21 7.30
CA ASP A 38 19.46 -4.54 6.58
C ASP A 38 19.87 -5.31 5.28
N ILE A 39 18.91 -5.98 4.63
CA ILE A 39 19.13 -6.93 3.54
C ILE A 39 18.98 -6.28 2.17
N LEU A 40 18.44 -5.07 2.04
CA LEU A 40 18.38 -4.44 0.73
C LEU A 40 19.22 -3.17 0.65
N ASP A 41 20.43 -3.41 0.16
CA ASP A 41 21.12 -2.55 -0.80
C ASP A 41 20.09 -1.77 -1.64
N SER A 42 20.04 -0.46 -1.45
CA SER A 42 19.50 0.70 -2.22
C SER A 42 18.40 0.57 -3.30
N ASN A 43 18.07 -0.61 -3.82
CA ASN A 43 17.20 -0.88 -4.96
C ASN A 43 15.82 -1.46 -4.57
N VAL A 44 15.44 -1.47 -3.28
CA VAL A 44 14.01 -1.67 -2.97
C VAL A 44 13.31 -0.43 -3.47
N LEU A 45 12.59 -0.57 -4.57
CA LEU A 45 11.61 0.43 -4.93
C LEU A 45 10.76 0.72 -3.69
N ASP A 46 10.57 1.99 -3.37
CA ASP A 46 9.51 2.40 -2.47
C ASP A 46 8.19 2.18 -3.23
N ILE A 47 7.75 0.92 -3.24
CA ILE A 47 6.63 0.44 -4.05
C ILE A 47 5.26 0.85 -3.52
N LEU A 48 5.21 1.33 -2.27
CA LEU A 48 3.97 1.74 -1.62
C LEU A 48 3.82 3.25 -1.74
N PRO A 49 2.73 3.75 -2.35
CA PRO A 49 2.38 5.16 -2.27
C PRO A 49 2.33 5.60 -0.81
N LYS A 50 2.71 6.85 -0.53
CA LYS A 50 2.62 7.36 0.85
C LYS A 50 1.16 7.35 1.31
N TYR A 51 0.90 6.64 2.41
CA TYR A 51 -0.35 6.72 3.15
C TYR A 51 -0.53 8.13 3.74
N ILE A 52 -1.70 8.73 3.57
CA ILE A 52 -2.05 10.05 4.11
C ILE A 52 -3.07 9.90 5.23
N GLU A 53 -4.26 9.41 4.91
CA GLU A 53 -5.35 9.26 5.89
C GLU A 53 -6.38 8.24 5.42
N HIS A 54 -7.27 7.80 6.30
CA HIS A 54 -8.49 7.09 5.90
C HIS A 54 -9.69 7.52 6.75
N ARG A 55 -10.88 7.17 6.29
CA ARG A 55 -12.12 7.30 7.05
C ARG A 55 -12.92 6.03 6.87
N TYR A 56 -13.28 5.37 7.97
CA TYR A 56 -14.08 4.14 7.93
C TYR A 56 -15.54 4.37 7.58
N SER A 57 -16.16 5.40 8.14
CA SER A 57 -17.59 5.71 7.97
C SER A 57 -17.86 7.21 8.01
N LEU A 58 -18.85 7.67 7.25
CA LEU A 58 -19.34 9.06 7.35
C LEU A 58 -20.17 9.30 8.62
N CYS A 59 -20.91 8.28 9.07
CA CYS A 59 -21.82 8.37 10.22
C CYS A 59 -21.14 8.09 11.58
N GLY A 60 -19.82 7.97 11.63
CA GLY A 60 -19.06 7.82 12.87
C GLY A 60 -19.24 6.45 13.55
N GLN A 61 -19.67 5.41 12.81
CA GLN A 61 -19.52 4.04 13.30
C GLN A 61 -18.02 3.72 13.33
N VAL A 62 -17.46 3.76 14.54
CA VAL A 62 -16.04 3.48 14.79
C VAL A 62 -15.74 2.06 14.34
N ASP A 63 -14.69 1.90 13.55
CA ASP A 63 -14.15 0.61 13.08
C ASP A 63 -15.04 -0.20 12.12
N LYS A 64 -16.07 0.41 11.52
CA LYS A 64 -16.87 -0.23 10.46
C LYS A 64 -16.76 0.52 9.15
N VAL A 65 -16.24 -0.18 8.14
CA VAL A 65 -16.22 0.28 6.75
C VAL A 65 -17.64 0.29 6.21
N ASP A 66 -18.11 1.44 5.74
CA ASP A 66 -19.37 1.59 5.01
C ASP A 66 -19.12 2.02 3.55
N GLU A 67 -20.20 2.28 2.80
CA GLU A 67 -20.12 2.73 1.40
C GLU A 67 -19.48 4.13 1.27
N ASP A 68 -19.38 4.89 2.37
CA ASP A 68 -18.78 6.22 2.44
C ASP A 68 -17.32 6.19 2.96
N SER A 69 -16.73 5.00 3.02
CA SER A 69 -15.34 4.81 3.41
C SER A 69 -14.39 5.41 2.38
N LEU A 70 -13.33 6.05 2.86
CA LEU A 70 -12.34 6.73 2.02
C LEU A 70 -10.94 6.32 2.43
N LEU A 71 -10.09 6.06 1.44
CA LEU A 71 -8.64 5.93 1.61
C LEU A 71 -7.95 7.08 0.85
N LEU A 72 -7.11 7.81 1.57
CA LEU A 72 -6.33 8.92 1.03
C LEU A 72 -4.86 8.51 0.98
N ILE A 73 -4.33 8.47 -0.24
CA ILE A 73 -2.93 8.11 -0.52
C ILE A 73 -2.32 9.11 -1.50
N GLU A 74 -0.99 9.08 -1.61
CA GLU A 74 -0.23 9.92 -2.52
C GLU A 74 -0.69 9.80 -3.99
N ASN A 75 -0.86 10.95 -4.64
CA ASN A 75 -1.06 11.00 -6.08
C ASN A 75 0.28 10.81 -6.81
N ILE A 76 0.51 9.58 -7.30
CA ILE A 76 1.75 9.19 -7.97
C ILE A 76 1.92 9.80 -9.38
N LYS A 77 0.91 10.48 -9.95
CA LYS A 77 1.05 11.15 -11.25
C LYS A 77 2.15 12.21 -11.22
N TYR A 78 2.32 12.89 -10.09
CA TYR A 78 3.37 13.90 -9.91
C TYR A 78 4.77 13.30 -9.84
N GLN A 79 4.89 11.99 -9.62
CA GLN A 79 6.15 11.25 -9.74
C GLN A 79 6.41 10.72 -11.16
N GLY A 80 5.56 11.09 -12.14
CA GLY A 80 5.69 10.66 -13.54
C GLY A 80 5.01 9.34 -13.88
N TYR A 81 4.27 8.74 -12.94
CA TYR A 81 3.47 7.54 -13.23
C TYR A 81 2.25 7.90 -14.07
N TYR A 82 1.86 6.98 -14.95
CA TYR A 82 0.72 7.14 -15.83
C TYR A 82 -0.04 5.82 -15.96
N VAL A 83 -1.31 5.91 -16.36
CA VAL A 83 -2.12 4.72 -16.65
C VAL A 83 -1.70 4.16 -18.01
N ALA A 84 -1.09 2.98 -18.01
CA ALA A 84 -0.72 2.29 -19.23
C ALA A 84 -1.92 1.61 -19.91
N ASP A 85 -1.88 1.43 -21.24
CA ASP A 85 -2.86 0.63 -21.96
C ASP A 85 -2.70 -0.85 -21.60
N ARG A 86 -3.60 -1.38 -20.76
CA ARG A 86 -3.61 -2.78 -20.31
C ARG A 86 -3.68 -3.84 -21.42
N ARG A 87 -4.01 -3.45 -22.65
CA ARG A 87 -4.00 -4.34 -23.83
C ARG A 87 -2.60 -4.51 -24.41
N LYS A 88 -1.67 -3.62 -24.06
CA LYS A 88 -0.26 -3.72 -24.43
C LYS A 88 0.49 -4.40 -23.30
N SER A 89 1.28 -5.41 -23.65
CA SER A 89 2.20 -6.04 -22.71
C SER A 89 3.31 -5.05 -22.31
N PHE A 90 3.88 -5.26 -21.13
CA PHE A 90 5.09 -4.55 -20.71
C PHE A 90 6.26 -4.92 -21.61
N ASP A 91 7.16 -3.96 -21.87
CA ASP A 91 8.47 -4.30 -22.41
C ASP A 91 9.31 -5.05 -21.35
N LEU A 92 10.47 -5.55 -21.77
CA LEU A 92 11.34 -6.35 -20.90
C LEU A 92 11.79 -5.60 -19.64
N GLN A 93 12.05 -4.30 -19.74
CA GLN A 93 12.55 -3.51 -18.61
C GLN A 93 11.44 -3.30 -17.58
N HIS A 94 10.27 -2.87 -18.03
CA HIS A 94 9.10 -2.69 -17.17
C HIS A 94 8.62 -4.03 -16.58
N SER A 95 8.69 -5.11 -17.35
CA SER A 95 8.37 -6.46 -16.85
C SER A 95 9.27 -6.87 -15.69
N LYS A 96 10.59 -6.65 -15.82
CA LYS A 96 11.55 -6.96 -14.74
C LYS A 96 11.27 -6.12 -13.49
N LEU A 97 11.03 -4.82 -13.66
CA LEU A 97 10.71 -3.93 -12.54
C LEU A 97 9.40 -4.34 -11.85
N ALA A 98 8.36 -4.67 -12.60
CA ALA A 98 7.08 -5.12 -12.06
C ALA A 98 7.25 -6.44 -11.27
N LEU A 99 7.95 -7.43 -11.84
CA LEU A 99 8.20 -8.70 -11.18
C LEU A 99 9.02 -8.54 -9.89
N LEU A 100 10.08 -7.72 -9.92
CA LEU A 100 10.89 -7.42 -8.74
C LEU A 100 10.07 -6.69 -7.66
N SER A 101 9.21 -5.75 -8.07
CA SER A 101 8.35 -4.99 -7.14
C SER A 101 7.35 -5.92 -6.44
N ILE A 102 6.70 -6.80 -7.19
CA ILE A 102 5.77 -7.80 -6.65
C ILE A 102 6.51 -8.79 -5.74
N ALA A 103 7.67 -9.29 -6.17
CA ALA A 103 8.49 -10.20 -5.37
C ALA A 103 8.87 -9.55 -4.03
N ASN A 104 9.36 -8.31 -4.04
CA ASN A 104 9.70 -7.57 -2.82
C ASN A 104 8.49 -7.37 -1.89
N LEU A 105 7.32 -7.04 -2.45
CA LEU A 105 6.09 -6.91 -1.66
C LEU A 105 5.74 -8.22 -0.93
N HIS A 106 5.78 -9.34 -1.65
CA HIS A 106 5.51 -10.66 -1.05
C HIS A 106 6.58 -11.06 -0.03
N THR A 107 7.85 -10.78 -0.31
CA THR A 107 8.95 -11.07 0.62
C THR A 107 8.77 -10.31 1.94
N LEU A 108 8.32 -9.04 1.92
CA LEU A 108 8.03 -8.29 3.15
C LEU A 108 6.92 -8.95 3.98
N GLY A 109 5.84 -9.41 3.34
CA GLY A 109 4.78 -10.14 4.05
C GLY A 109 5.26 -11.45 4.69
N ILE A 110 6.04 -12.24 3.95
CA ILE A 110 6.64 -13.49 4.47
C ILE A 110 7.64 -13.20 5.60
N ALA A 111 8.50 -12.20 5.42
CA ALA A 111 9.47 -11.80 6.42
C ALA A 111 8.78 -11.29 7.69
N LEU A 112 7.68 -10.54 7.56
CA LEU A 112 6.87 -10.09 8.69
C LEU A 112 6.33 -11.29 9.47
N LYS A 113 5.75 -12.28 8.77
CA LYS A 113 5.25 -13.51 9.40
C LYS A 113 6.33 -14.28 10.16
N ILE A 114 7.54 -14.38 9.59
CA ILE A 114 8.65 -15.14 10.20
C ILE A 114 9.29 -14.39 11.37
N LYS A 115 9.51 -13.08 11.24
CA LYS A 115 10.29 -12.28 12.19
C LYS A 115 9.44 -11.62 13.27
N ARG A 116 8.18 -11.29 12.96
CA ARG A 116 7.24 -10.54 13.80
C ARG A 116 5.84 -11.17 13.70
N SER A 117 5.76 -12.46 14.00
CA SER A 117 4.52 -13.25 13.90
C SER A 117 3.37 -12.61 14.68
N GLU A 118 3.60 -12.06 15.87
CA GLU A 118 2.55 -11.38 16.63
C GLU A 118 1.97 -10.16 15.91
N ASP A 119 2.81 -9.35 15.26
CA ASP A 119 2.35 -8.19 14.49
C ASP A 119 1.64 -8.61 13.21
N PHE A 120 2.09 -9.72 12.61
CA PHE A 120 1.43 -10.33 11.47
C PHE A 120 0.01 -10.79 11.82
N GLU A 121 -0.18 -11.52 12.91
CA GLU A 121 -1.51 -11.97 13.37
C GLU A 121 -2.42 -10.78 13.74
N LYS A 122 -1.88 -9.75 14.39
CA LYS A 122 -2.67 -8.55 14.76
C LYS A 122 -3.08 -7.68 13.57
N SER A 123 -2.34 -7.75 12.47
CA SER A 123 -2.57 -6.90 11.28
C SER A 123 -3.53 -7.50 10.26
N ASN A 124 -4.06 -8.72 10.51
CA ASN A 124 -4.94 -9.45 9.59
C ASN A 124 -4.37 -9.52 8.14
N LEU A 125 -3.05 -9.71 8.00
CA LEU A 125 -2.36 -9.70 6.70
C LEU A 125 -2.39 -11.03 5.95
#